data_AF-A0A529ZJR7-F1
#
_entry.id   AF-A0A529ZJR7-F1
#
_cell.length_a   1.000
_cell.length_b   1.000
_cell.length_c   1.000
_cell.angle_alpha   90.00
_cell.angle_beta   90.00
_cell.angle_gamma   90.00
#
_symmetry.space_group_name_H-M   'P 1'
#
loop_
_entity.id
_entity.type
_entity.pdbx_description
1 polymer ?
#
loop_
_entity_poly.entity_id
_entity_poly.type
_entity_poly.pdbx_seq_one_letter_code
_entity_poly.pdbx_strand_id
1 'polypeptide(L)'
;MSHRSFRWLCQEYKRRVRLSPKILARRSSVLDEIYASEHKSGSKRGTLPFDLLERRHILEIRDDLCSTPGAQNEVVKVISAMYGWAVENEIVRNNPALGIKRLKSGHGFHMVCR
;
A
#
# COMPACT_ATOMS: atom_id res chain seq x y z
N MET A 1 17.24 -4.83 12.98
CA MET A 1 16.04 -4.41 12.22
C MET A 1 16.46 -4.10 10.80
N SER A 2 15.86 -4.71 9.78
CA SER A 2 16.22 -4.46 8.37
C SER A 2 15.66 -3.12 7.90
N HIS A 3 16.56 -2.18 7.56
CA HIS A 3 16.27 -0.87 6.98
C HIS A 3 15.58 -0.92 5.60
N ARG A 4 15.31 -2.11 5.06
CA ARG A 4 14.68 -2.34 3.74
C ARG A 4 13.30 -2.99 3.81
N SER A 5 12.74 -3.14 5.01
CA SER A 5 11.42 -3.77 5.20
C SER A 5 10.27 -2.82 4.89
N PHE A 6 9.16 -3.35 4.38
CA PHE A 6 7.93 -2.57 4.13
C PHE A 6 7.47 -1.80 5.38
N ARG A 7 7.56 -2.44 6.56
CA ARG A 7 7.25 -1.79 7.84
C ARG A 7 8.07 -0.51 8.08
N TRP A 8 9.36 -0.54 7.78
CA TRP A 8 10.22 0.63 7.95
C TRP A 8 9.79 1.77 7.04
N LEU A 9 9.48 1.48 5.76
CA LEU A 9 9.00 2.47 4.80
C LEU A 9 7.68 3.12 5.27
N CYS A 10 6.73 2.32 5.77
CA CYS A 10 5.48 2.84 6.32
C CYS A 10 5.72 3.79 7.51
N GLN A 11 6.64 3.46 8.41
CA GLN A 11 6.96 4.32 9.55
C GLN A 11 7.66 5.62 9.11
N GLU A 12 8.58 5.52 8.16
CA GLU A 12 9.30 6.69 7.62
C GLU A 12 8.34 7.64 6.91
N TYR A 13 7.44 7.07 6.09
CA TYR A 13 6.38 7.80 5.42
C TYR A 13 5.48 8.51 6.44
N LYS A 14 4.99 7.81 7.48
CA LYS A 14 4.18 8.42 8.56
C LYS A 14 4.92 9.55 9.28
N ARG A 15 6.24 9.46 9.44
CA ARG A 15 7.06 10.46 10.14
C ARG A 15 7.34 11.71 9.31
N ARG A 16 7.63 11.53 8.01
CA ARG A 16 8.12 12.62 7.14
C ARG A 16 7.05 13.23 6.26
N VAL A 17 5.97 12.52 5.97
CA VAL A 17 4.93 13.03 5.07
C VAL A 17 4.15 14.16 5.76
N ARG A 18 4.00 15.28 5.05
CA ARG A 18 3.17 16.41 5.51
C ARG A 18 1.81 16.33 4.86
N LEU A 19 0.89 15.61 5.50
CA LEU A 19 -0.51 15.49 5.09
C LEU A 19 -1.43 15.89 6.25
N SER A 20 -2.66 16.29 5.93
CA SER A 20 -3.67 16.52 6.96
C SER A 20 -3.85 15.26 7.82
N PRO A 21 -4.03 15.38 9.14
CA PRO A 21 -4.13 14.24 10.06
C PRO A 21 -5.18 13.22 9.63
N LYS A 22 -6.32 13.69 9.10
CA LYS A 22 -7.39 12.84 8.55
C LYS A 22 -6.94 11.97 7.38
N ILE A 23 -6.16 12.54 6.45
CA ILE A 23 -5.65 11.81 5.29
C ILE A 23 -4.57 10.82 5.75
N LEU A 24 -3.68 11.25 6.65
CA LEU A 24 -2.63 10.39 7.19
C LEU A 24 -3.22 9.21 7.96
N ALA A 25 -4.25 9.43 8.79
CA ALA A 25 -4.94 8.37 9.52
C ALA A 25 -5.54 7.33 8.56
N ARG A 26 -6.28 7.77 7.53
CA ARG A 26 -6.86 6.86 6.55
C ARG A 26 -5.81 6.07 5.77
N ARG A 27 -4.73 6.72 5.33
CA ARG A 27 -3.60 6.04 4.67
C ARG A 27 -2.91 5.06 5.61
N SER A 28 -2.75 5.43 6.88
CA SER A 28 -2.14 4.60 7.91
C SER A 28 -2.94 3.34 8.15
N SER A 29 -4.26 3.43 8.32
CA SER A 29 -5.13 2.25 8.49
C SER A 29 -4.97 1.26 7.34
N VAL A 30 -4.98 1.73 6.09
CA VAL A 30 -4.78 0.86 4.92
C VAL A 30 -3.38 0.22 4.92
N LEU A 31 -2.33 0.97 5.29
CA LEU A 31 -0.98 0.43 5.40
C LEU A 31 -0.84 -0.59 6.55
N ASP A 32 -1.54 -0.37 7.66
CA ASP A 32 -1.58 -1.29 8.80
C ASP A 32 -2.35 -2.58 8.45
N GLU A 33 -3.43 -2.49 7.67
CA GLU A 33 -4.12 -3.67 7.09
C GLU A 33 -3.18 -4.47 6.17
N ILE A 34 -2.46 -3.81 5.26
CA ILE A 34 -1.46 -4.48 4.40
C ILE A 34 -0.36 -5.13 5.24
N TYR A 35 0.09 -4.47 6.31
CA TYR A 35 1.09 -5.01 7.23
C TYR A 35 0.60 -6.26 7.98
N ALA A 36 -0.66 -6.23 8.44
CA ALA A 36 -1.29 -7.35 9.13
C ALA A 36 -1.62 -8.52 8.19
N SER A 37 -1.81 -8.25 6.90
CA SER A 37 -2.06 -9.29 5.90
C SER A 37 -0.87 -10.24 5.74
N GLU A 38 -1.19 -11.53 5.68
CA GLU A 38 -0.22 -12.58 5.45
C GLU A 38 -0.11 -12.86 3.95
N HIS A 39 1.09 -13.15 3.48
CA HIS A 39 1.28 -13.68 2.14
C HIS A 39 0.82 -15.14 2.12
N LYS A 40 0.37 -15.65 0.97
CA LYS A 40 -0.01 -17.07 0.80
C LYS A 40 1.11 -18.05 1.16
N SER A 41 2.37 -17.60 1.19
CA SER A 41 3.52 -18.37 1.66
C SER A 41 3.70 -18.40 3.20
N GLY A 42 2.75 -17.89 3.99
CA GLY A 42 2.80 -17.85 5.46
C GLY A 42 3.75 -16.77 6.03
N SER A 43 4.29 -15.88 5.19
CA SER A 43 5.15 -14.78 5.62
C SER A 43 4.36 -13.48 5.74
N LYS A 44 4.54 -12.74 6.84
CA LYS A 44 3.94 -11.42 7.01
C LYS A 44 4.43 -10.47 5.91
N ARG A 45 3.53 -9.82 5.18
CA ARG A 45 3.94 -8.93 4.09
C ARG A 45 4.78 -7.74 4.58
N GLY A 46 4.56 -7.33 5.83
CA GLY A 46 5.33 -6.27 6.49
C GLY A 46 6.82 -6.54 6.70
N THR A 47 7.23 -7.81 6.73
CA THR A 47 8.65 -8.19 6.90
C THR A 47 9.38 -8.35 5.58
N LEU A 48 8.64 -8.40 4.47
CA LEU A 48 9.21 -8.47 3.13
C LEU A 48 9.91 -7.17 2.75
N PRO A 49 10.99 -7.25 1.95
CA PRO A 49 11.68 -6.08 1.47
C PRO A 49 10.80 -5.30 0.48
N PHE A 50 10.70 -3.98 0.67
CA PHE A 50 9.91 -3.12 -0.23
C PHE A 50 10.50 -3.04 -1.64
N ASP A 51 11.78 -3.34 -1.80
CA ASP A 51 12.49 -3.27 -3.09
C ASP A 51 12.13 -4.44 -4.02
N LEU A 52 11.71 -5.59 -3.45
CA LEU A 52 11.26 -6.77 -4.21
C LEU A 52 9.75 -6.75 -4.49
N LEU A 53 9.03 -5.74 -4.00
CA LEU A 53 7.58 -5.64 -4.22
C LEU A 53 7.31 -5.23 -5.66
N GLU A 54 7.04 -6.21 -6.50
CA GLU A 54 6.58 -5.98 -7.86
C GLU A 54 5.09 -5.65 -7.96
N ARG A 55 4.70 -5.14 -9.12
CA ARG A 55 3.30 -4.85 -9.49
C ARG A 55 2.37 -6.04 -9.24
N ARG A 56 2.82 -7.26 -9.55
CA ARG A 56 2.03 -8.48 -9.38
C ARG A 56 1.64 -8.69 -7.90
N HIS A 57 2.59 -8.52 -7.00
CA HIS A 57 2.35 -8.63 -5.56
C HIS A 57 1.34 -7.59 -5.07
N ILE A 58 1.37 -6.36 -5.61
CA ILE A 58 0.39 -5.32 -5.26
C ILE A 58 -1.01 -5.69 -5.74
N LEU A 59 -1.13 -6.27 -6.93
CA LEU A 59 -2.41 -6.78 -7.43
C LEU A 59 -2.95 -7.92 -6.55
N GLU A 60 -2.06 -8.81 -6.10
CA GLU A 60 -2.42 -9.87 -5.14
C GLU A 60 -2.83 -9.28 -3.78
N ILE A 61 -2.11 -8.30 -3.22
CA ILE A 61 -2.48 -7.59 -1.98
C ILE A 61 -3.88 -6.97 -2.13
N ARG A 62 -4.10 -6.27 -3.24
CA ARG A 62 -5.37 -5.61 -3.54
C ARG A 62 -6.52 -6.62 -3.57
N ASP A 63 -6.33 -7.74 -4.27
CA ASP A 63 -7.36 -8.76 -4.43
C ASP A 63 -7.65 -9.51 -3.12
N ASP A 64 -6.62 -9.74 -2.32
CA ASP A 64 -6.69 -10.49 -1.05
C ASP A 64 -7.30 -9.66 0.09
N LEU A 65 -6.96 -8.37 0.19
CA LEU A 65 -7.46 -7.49 1.27
C LEU A 65 -8.91 -7.07 1.08
N CYS A 66 -9.34 -6.86 -0.16
CA CYS A 66 -10.66 -6.30 -0.42
C CYS A 66 -11.28 -6.95 -1.65
N SER A 67 -12.51 -7.41 -1.52
CA SER A 67 -13.28 -7.97 -2.66
C SER A 67 -14.05 -6.90 -3.44
N THR A 68 -13.98 -5.64 -3.00
CA THR A 68 -14.81 -4.56 -3.52
C THR A 68 -13.97 -3.59 -4.36
N PRO A 69 -14.39 -3.25 -5.60
CA PRO A 69 -13.52 -2.49 -6.49
C PRO A 69 -13.22 -1.07 -5.98
N GLY A 70 -14.11 -0.49 -5.16
CA GLY A 70 -13.85 0.78 -4.46
C GLY A 70 -12.68 0.69 -3.48
N ALA A 71 -12.67 -0.30 -2.60
CA ALA A 71 -11.65 -0.44 -1.57
C ALA A 71 -10.31 -0.94 -2.15
N GLN A 72 -10.38 -1.83 -3.15
CA GLN A 72 -9.23 -2.23 -3.97
C GLN A 72 -8.52 -1.03 -4.61
N ASN A 73 -9.29 -0.09 -5.16
CA ASN A 73 -8.73 1.13 -5.73
C ASN A 73 -8.09 2.03 -4.65
N GLU A 74 -8.64 2.07 -3.43
CA GLU A 74 -8.03 2.80 -2.32
C GLU A 74 -6.69 2.19 -1.90
N VAL A 75 -6.59 0.86 -1.78
CA VAL A 75 -5.32 0.17 -1.49
C VAL A 75 -4.23 0.56 -2.49
N VAL A 76 -4.52 0.46 -3.78
CA VAL A 76 -3.57 0.82 -4.85
C VAL A 76 -3.19 2.30 -4.78
N LYS A 77 -4.15 3.19 -4.50
CA LYS A 77 -3.87 4.64 -4.35
C LYS A 77 -2.92 4.90 -3.17
N VAL A 78 -3.15 4.27 -2.02
CA VAL A 78 -2.31 4.46 -0.84
C VAL A 78 -0.89 3.97 -1.09
N ILE A 79 -0.74 2.78 -1.66
CA ILE A 79 0.58 2.23 -2.02
C ILE A 79 1.27 3.13 -3.05
N SER A 80 0.56 3.53 -4.10
CA SER A 80 1.11 4.42 -5.13
C SER A 80 1.56 5.76 -4.58
N ALA A 81 0.82 6.35 -3.63
CA ALA A 81 1.20 7.61 -3.00
C ALA A 81 2.41 7.45 -2.08
N MET A 82 2.49 6.34 -1.33
CA MET A 82 3.64 6.04 -0.47
C MET A 82 4.91 5.83 -1.29
N TYR A 83 4.85 5.00 -2.34
CA TYR A 83 6.01 4.78 -3.23
C TYR A 83 6.34 6.03 -4.04
N GLY A 84 5.36 6.84 -4.43
CA GLY A 84 5.62 8.14 -5.07
C GLY A 84 6.47 9.04 -4.18
N TRP A 85 6.05 9.22 -2.92
CA TRP A 85 6.82 9.96 -1.92
C TRP A 85 8.21 9.34 -1.69
N ALA A 86 8.31 8.00 -1.66
CA ALA A 86 9.57 7.31 -1.47
C ALA A 86 10.54 7.51 -2.64
N VAL A 87 10.03 7.55 -3.88
CA VAL A 87 10.83 7.88 -5.07
C VAL A 87 11.32 9.32 -5.01
N GLU A 88 10.45 10.26 -4.64
CA GLU A 88 10.82 11.68 -4.48
C GLU A 88 11.89 11.90 -3.39
N ASN A 89 11.97 11.01 -2.41
CA ASN A 89 12.97 11.04 -1.34
C ASN A 89 14.17 10.12 -1.63
N GLU A 90 14.29 9.60 -2.86
CA GLU A 90 15.38 8.70 -3.30
C GLU A 90 15.54 7.43 -2.43
N ILE A 91 14.47 7.01 -1.74
CA ILE A 91 14.45 5.81 -0.89
C ILE A 91 14.29 4.55 -1.75
N VAL A 92 13.46 4.65 -2.79
CA VAL A 92 13.18 3.58 -3.76
C VAL A 92 13.46 4.10 -5.16
N ARG A 93 13.96 3.24 -6.04
CA ARG A 93 14.28 3.62 -7.43
C ARG A 93 13.04 3.77 -8.29
N ASN A 94 12.04 2.91 -8.09
CA ASN A 94 10.87 2.83 -8.94
C ASN A 94 9.61 2.64 -8.10
N ASN A 95 8.49 3.14 -8.61
CA ASN A 95 7.18 2.92 -8.01
C ASN A 95 6.49 1.70 -8.65
N PRO A 96 6.39 0.55 -7.96
CA PRO A 96 5.78 -0.67 -8.49
C PRO A 96 4.26 -0.58 -8.65
N ALA A 97 3.61 0.38 -7.98
CA ALA A 97 2.17 0.66 -8.12
C ALA A 97 1.86 1.58 -9.30
N LEU A 98 2.90 2.17 -9.93
CA LEU A 98 2.73 3.10 -11.03
C LEU A 98 2.09 2.39 -12.24
N GLY A 99 1.00 2.97 -12.73
CA GLY A 99 0.29 2.46 -13.90
C GLY A 99 -0.66 1.30 -13.62
N ILE A 100 -0.87 0.86 -12.37
CA ILE A 100 -1.93 -0.12 -12.07
C ILE A 100 -3.28 0.50 -12.45
N LYS A 101 -3.97 -0.12 -13.43
CA LYS A 101 -5.28 0.34 -13.88
C LYS A 101 -6.28 0.15 -12.74
N ARG A 102 -7.03 1.23 -12.45
CA ARG A 102 -8.13 1.19 -11.50
C ARG A 102 -9.24 0.30 -12.03
N LEU A 103 -9.85 -0.47 -11.15
CA LEU A 103 -11.01 -1.28 -11.50
C LEU A 103 -12.21 -0.35 -11.68
N LYS A 104 -12.99 -0.57 -12.75
CA LYS A 104 -14.21 0.20 -13.01
C LYS A 104 -15.27 -0.22 -11.98
N SER A 105 -15.47 0.59 -10.94
CA SER A 105 -16.63 0.46 -10.07
C SER A 105 -17.82 1.11 -10.78
N GLY A 106 -18.78 0.30 -11.24
CA GLY A 106 -20.10 0.81 -11.58
C GLY A 106 -20.75 1.34 -10.29
N HIS A 107 -21.09 2.63 -10.28
CA HIS A 107 -21.92 3.30 -9.27
C HIS A 107 -21.52 3.12 -7.78
N GLY A 108 -20.82 4.11 -7.22
CA GLY A 108 -21.23 4.75 -5.96
C GLY A 108 -21.32 3.95 -4.64
N PHE A 109 -20.57 2.88 -4.41
CA PHE A 109 -20.56 2.23 -3.09
C PHE A 109 -19.28 2.48 -2.29
N HIS A 110 -19.41 3.13 -1.13
CA HIS A 110 -18.43 3.06 -0.05
C HIS A 110 -18.43 1.63 0.47
N MET A 111 -17.31 0.93 0.32
CA MET A 111 -17.13 -0.41 0.89
C MET A 111 -15.81 -0.44 1.65
N VAL A 112 -15.89 -0.91 2.88
CA VAL A 112 -14.78 -1.17 3.80
C VAL A 112 -14.14 -2.51 3.39
N CYS A 113 -12.81 -2.62 3.51
CA CYS A 113 -12.11 -3.89 3.40
C CYS A 113 -12.50 -4.80 4.58
N ARG A 114 -12.39 -6.11 4.38
CA ARG A 114 -12.93 -7.13 5.29
C ARG A 114 -12.03 -7.35 6.51
#